data_AF-R9APM1-F1
#
_entry.id   AF-R9APM1-F1
#
_cell.length_a   1.000
_cell.length_b   1.000
_cell.length_c   1.000
_cell.angle_alpha   90.00
_cell.angle_beta   90.00
_cell.angle_gamma   90.00
#
_symmetry.space_group_name_H-M   'P 1'
#
loop_
_entity.id
_entity.type
_entity.pdbx_description
1 polymer ?
#
loop_
_entity_poly.entity_id
_entity_poly.type
_entity_poly.pdbx_seq_one_letter_code
_entity_poly.pdbx_strand_id
1 'polypeptide(L)'
;MQLVSEEERIGVNRDSHPYSHRITPSPITVSAPSDGSTLSFAATDQHHLDREEAMNRLGDVPKKDRKNKLLDLLLITIQTILPSLFTGGINFVIAWGMYKDQAQISWWYFPCPLSGDLAVTIFIQGTLTYFFTTITLTLDYYAQRRVPWHALHIPKQLIERIPLPAVILLPHIPIPAGTRKDEKLGSVGLIKRFVTSPKSILFTVLSGLLNSAIIFFVVFPVSIAIMAPLIGGRENVAHTWWPEALKGVFGFLLNMVQAPIVSLYAVSMLCDKQVDKRRSLITSYASNTPIIESEK
;
A
#
# COMPACT_ATOMS: atom_id res chain seq x y z
N MET A 1 29.76 52.71 7.79
CA MET A 1 28.87 52.29 8.89
C MET A 1 29.35 50.91 9.34
N GLN A 2 30.24 50.92 10.35
CA GLN A 2 30.73 49.73 11.04
C GLN A 2 29.63 49.14 11.92
N LEU A 3 29.67 47.83 12.18
CA LEU A 3 29.42 47.11 13.46
C LEU A 3 29.59 45.61 13.13
N VAL A 4 30.72 44.95 13.50
CA VAL A 4 30.98 44.25 14.78
C VAL A 4 30.10 42.98 14.87
N SER A 5 30.57 41.78 14.51
CA SER A 5 31.41 40.82 15.27
C SER A 5 30.86 40.47 16.64
N GLU A 6 30.27 39.27 16.77
CA GLU A 6 30.09 38.63 18.07
C GLU A 6 30.41 37.13 17.96
N GLU A 7 31.50 36.80 18.63
CA GLU A 7 32.11 35.49 18.83
C GLU A 7 31.94 35.21 20.33
N GLU A 8 31.25 34.14 20.71
CA GLU A 8 31.34 33.58 22.06
C GLU A 8 31.06 32.06 21.99
N ARG A 9 32.08 31.20 21.99
CA ARG A 9 32.85 30.68 23.14
C ARG A 9 32.00 30.05 24.24
N ILE A 10 31.75 28.74 24.09
CA ILE A 10 31.77 27.76 25.19
C ILE A 10 32.47 26.54 24.59
N GLY A 11 33.62 26.06 25.06
CA GLY A 11 34.02 25.89 26.44
C GLY A 11 34.22 24.39 26.66
N VAL A 12 35.48 23.98 26.53
CA VAL A 12 36.02 22.62 26.64
C VAL A 12 35.57 21.94 27.93
N ASN A 13 35.21 20.65 27.89
CA ASN A 13 35.62 19.73 28.95
C ASN A 13 36.02 18.37 28.40
N ARG A 14 37.30 18.03 28.66
CA ARG A 14 37.88 16.70 28.51
C ARG A 14 37.52 15.94 29.79
N ASP A 15 37.02 14.71 29.66
CA ASP A 15 37.30 13.70 30.67
C ASP A 15 37.50 12.34 30.01
N SER A 16 38.69 11.83 30.27
CA SER A 16 39.27 10.57 29.87
C SER A 16 38.89 9.48 30.85
N HIS A 17 38.30 8.38 30.38
CA HIS A 17 38.35 7.10 31.10
C HIS A 17 38.57 5.92 30.15
N PRO A 18 39.69 5.19 30.28
CA PRO A 18 39.89 3.89 29.66
C PRO A 18 39.44 2.79 30.63
N TYR A 19 38.27 2.19 30.41
CA TYR A 19 37.91 0.93 31.06
C TYR A 19 38.27 -0.24 30.15
N SER A 20 39.52 -0.69 30.27
CA SER A 20 39.97 -2.00 29.82
C SER A 20 39.49 -3.04 30.82
N HIS A 21 38.33 -3.65 30.56
CA HIS A 21 37.93 -4.85 31.28
C HIS A 21 38.72 -6.05 30.75
N ARG A 22 39.83 -6.33 31.43
CA ARG A 22 40.58 -7.59 31.28
C ARG A 22 39.74 -8.70 31.92
N ILE A 23 39.02 -9.45 31.09
CA ILE A 23 38.36 -10.69 31.51
C ILE A 23 39.46 -11.74 31.68
N THR A 24 39.76 -12.09 32.93
CA THR A 24 40.51 -13.30 33.28
C THR A 24 39.65 -14.52 32.92
N PRO A 25 40.12 -15.44 32.07
CA PRO A 25 39.44 -16.71 31.87
C PRO A 25 39.56 -17.53 33.16
N SER A 26 38.40 -17.91 33.71
CA SER A 26 38.31 -18.90 34.77
C SER A 26 38.92 -20.23 34.30
N PRO A 27 39.58 -21.00 35.18
CA PRO A 27 40.10 -22.31 34.83
C PRO A 27 38.95 -23.22 34.40
N ILE A 28 39.02 -23.67 33.15
CA ILE A 28 38.14 -24.70 32.58
C ILE A 28 38.34 -25.96 33.41
N THR A 29 37.36 -26.26 34.26
CA THR A 29 37.24 -27.57 34.89
C THR A 29 36.74 -28.52 33.82
N VAL A 30 37.63 -29.38 33.32
CA VAL A 30 37.28 -30.46 32.39
C VAL A 30 36.38 -31.43 33.14
N SER A 31 35.07 -31.24 32.98
CA SER A 31 34.07 -32.23 33.37
C SER A 31 34.00 -33.31 32.29
N ALA A 32 33.83 -34.53 32.76
CA ALA A 32 33.91 -35.79 32.02
C ALA A 32 33.07 -35.80 30.72
N PRO A 33 33.46 -36.62 29.71
CA PRO A 33 32.71 -36.75 28.49
C PRO A 33 31.35 -37.39 28.80
N SER A 34 30.29 -36.60 28.78
CA SER A 34 28.92 -37.09 28.76
C SER A 34 28.48 -37.25 27.31
N ASP A 35 27.94 -38.42 27.00
CA ASP A 35 27.59 -38.90 25.66
C ASP A 35 26.90 -37.85 24.78
N GLY A 36 27.56 -37.51 23.67
CA GLY A 36 27.17 -36.43 22.75
C GLY A 36 25.97 -36.72 21.84
N SER A 37 25.27 -37.83 22.03
CA SER A 37 24.15 -38.22 21.15
C SER A 37 22.79 -37.64 21.58
N THR A 38 22.61 -37.25 22.84
CA THR A 38 21.34 -36.68 23.34
C THR A 38 21.25 -35.15 23.25
N LEU A 39 22.38 -34.46 23.15
CA LEU A 39 22.44 -32.98 23.15
C LEU A 39 22.10 -32.38 21.77
N SER A 40 22.38 -33.11 20.69
CA SER A 40 22.00 -32.73 19.32
C SER A 40 20.48 -32.74 19.11
N PHE A 41 19.79 -33.73 19.67
CA PHE A 41 18.33 -33.87 19.53
C PHE A 41 17.56 -32.79 20.31
N ALA A 42 18.00 -32.50 21.54
CA ALA A 42 17.42 -31.44 22.37
C ALA A 42 17.58 -30.04 21.75
N ALA A 43 18.69 -29.78 21.05
CA ALA A 43 18.91 -28.52 20.36
C ALA A 43 18.00 -28.34 19.14
N THR A 44 17.73 -29.41 18.37
CA THR A 44 16.75 -29.37 17.27
C THR A 44 15.32 -29.19 17.77
N ASP A 45 14.92 -29.86 18.85
CA ASP A 45 13.57 -29.74 19.40
C ASP A 45 13.31 -28.35 19.98
N GLN A 46 14.29 -27.77 20.69
CA GLN A 46 14.20 -26.39 21.18
C GLN A 46 14.10 -25.38 20.02
N HIS A 47 14.83 -25.64 18.93
CA HIS A 47 14.81 -24.78 17.74
C HIS A 47 13.50 -24.89 16.93
N HIS A 48 12.81 -26.04 17.00
CA HIS A 48 11.47 -26.21 16.45
C HIS A 48 10.41 -25.50 17.32
N LEU A 49 10.55 -25.56 18.64
CA LEU A 49 9.68 -24.85 19.59
C LEU A 49 9.83 -23.33 19.50
N ASP A 50 11.05 -22.80 19.46
CA ASP A 50 11.29 -21.36 19.30
C ASP A 50 10.81 -20.86 17.92
N ARG A 51 10.92 -21.71 16.89
CA ARG A 51 10.37 -21.44 15.55
C ARG A 51 8.85 -21.41 15.57
N GLU A 52 8.19 -22.38 16.21
CA GLU A 52 6.73 -22.40 16.35
C GLU A 52 6.21 -21.26 17.24
N GLU A 53 6.91 -20.92 18.32
CA GLU A 53 6.55 -19.82 19.21
C GLU A 53 6.75 -18.47 18.54
N ALA A 54 7.85 -18.27 17.79
CA ALA A 54 8.04 -17.09 16.97
C ALA A 54 6.98 -17.01 15.85
N MET A 55 6.65 -18.13 15.20
CA MET A 55 5.57 -18.20 14.21
C MET A 55 4.20 -17.85 14.83
N ASN A 56 3.90 -18.34 16.03
CA ASN A 56 2.67 -18.03 16.75
C ASN A 56 2.62 -16.56 17.19
N ARG A 57 3.73 -16.00 17.71
CA ARG A 57 3.82 -14.58 18.09
C ARG A 57 3.77 -13.63 16.89
N LEU A 58 4.16 -14.09 15.70
CA LEU A 58 4.20 -13.30 14.45
C LEU A 58 2.99 -13.54 13.53
N GLY A 59 2.17 -14.57 13.82
CA GLY A 59 0.93 -14.93 13.14
C GLY A 59 -0.32 -14.53 13.91
N ASP A 60 -0.23 -14.40 15.24
CA ASP A 60 -1.28 -13.76 16.02
C ASP A 60 -1.24 -12.25 15.75
N VAL A 61 -2.06 -11.81 14.78
CA VAL A 61 -2.78 -10.55 14.97
C VAL A 61 -3.33 -10.63 16.39
N PRO A 62 -2.91 -9.75 17.32
CA PRO A 62 -3.23 -9.92 18.73
C PRO A 62 -4.73 -10.20 18.83
N LYS A 63 -5.14 -11.34 19.41
CA LYS A 63 -6.57 -11.76 19.50
C LYS A 63 -7.47 -10.66 20.10
N LYS A 64 -6.87 -9.68 20.78
CA LYS A 64 -7.47 -8.45 21.29
C LYS A 64 -7.96 -7.47 20.19
N ASP A 65 -7.45 -7.56 18.96
CA ASP A 65 -7.77 -6.68 17.84
C ASP A 65 -9.14 -6.97 17.20
N ARG A 66 -9.68 -8.17 17.46
CA ARG A 66 -11.01 -8.61 17.01
C ARG A 66 -12.17 -7.79 17.60
N LYS A 67 -11.92 -7.00 18.66
CA LYS A 67 -12.94 -6.22 19.37
C LYS A 67 -13.28 -4.87 18.71
N ASN A 68 -12.49 -4.41 17.73
CA ASN A 68 -12.65 -3.08 17.15
C ASN A 68 -13.20 -3.10 15.71
N LYS A 69 -14.06 -4.07 15.35
CA LYS A 69 -14.71 -4.13 14.03
C LYS A 69 -15.41 -2.83 13.65
N LEU A 70 -15.99 -2.14 14.64
CA LEU A 70 -16.62 -0.84 14.44
C LEU A 70 -15.61 0.24 14.02
N LEU A 71 -14.42 0.24 14.63
CA LEU A 71 -13.34 1.16 14.26
C LEU A 71 -12.83 0.84 12.84
N ASP A 72 -12.67 -0.44 12.49
CA ASP A 72 -12.25 -0.84 11.13
C ASP A 72 -13.29 -0.42 10.08
N LEU A 73 -14.58 -0.63 10.36
CA LEU A 73 -15.67 -0.18 9.50
C LEU A 73 -15.69 1.34 9.37
N LEU A 74 -15.50 2.07 10.47
CA LEU A 74 -15.42 3.54 10.47
C LEU A 74 -14.23 4.02 9.64
N LEU A 75 -13.05 3.42 9.80
CA LEU A 75 -11.85 3.78 9.04
C LEU A 75 -12.03 3.49 7.55
N ILE A 76 -12.60 2.34 7.18
CA ILE A 76 -12.95 2.01 5.78
C ILE A 76 -13.92 3.04 5.22
N THR A 77 -14.94 3.40 6.00
CA THR A 77 -15.96 4.38 5.60
C THR A 77 -15.33 5.74 5.36
N ILE A 78 -14.52 6.25 6.29
CA ILE A 78 -13.82 7.54 6.15
C ILE A 78 -12.84 7.51 4.97
N GLN A 79 -12.08 6.42 4.82
CA GLN A 79 -11.11 6.24 3.73
C GLN A 79 -11.77 6.10 2.36
N THR A 80 -13.06 5.74 2.30
CA THR A 80 -13.79 5.63 1.04
C THR A 80 -14.59 6.90 0.75
N ILE A 81 -15.38 7.39 1.71
CA ILE A 81 -16.30 8.52 1.50
C ILE A 81 -15.55 9.83 1.36
N LEU A 82 -14.58 10.14 2.23
CA LEU A 82 -13.90 11.44 2.17
C LEU A 82 -13.13 11.61 0.85
N PRO A 83 -12.29 10.66 0.39
CA PRO A 83 -11.65 10.79 -0.92
C PRO A 83 -12.66 10.88 -2.05
N SER A 84 -13.79 10.15 -1.96
CA SER A 84 -14.83 10.21 -2.99
C SER A 84 -15.50 11.59 -3.07
N LEU A 85 -15.75 12.23 -1.93
CA LEU A 85 -16.27 13.61 -1.89
C LEU A 85 -15.28 14.59 -2.53
N PHE A 86 -13.99 14.46 -2.21
CA PHE A 86 -12.95 15.29 -2.84
C PHE A 86 -12.88 15.06 -4.35
N THR A 87 -12.90 13.81 -4.79
CA THR A 87 -12.85 13.45 -6.21
C THR A 87 -14.11 13.94 -6.96
N GLY A 88 -15.29 13.81 -6.36
CA GLY A 88 -16.52 14.36 -6.92
C GLY A 88 -16.47 15.89 -7.04
N GLY A 89 -16.00 16.58 -5.99
CA GLY A 89 -15.82 18.03 -6.01
C GLY A 89 -14.84 18.50 -7.10
N ILE A 90 -13.69 17.83 -7.25
CA ILE A 90 -12.71 18.16 -8.30
C ILE A 90 -13.34 17.99 -9.69
N ASN A 91 -14.06 16.90 -9.93
CA ASN A 91 -14.73 16.66 -11.20
C ASN A 91 -15.82 17.69 -11.50
N PHE A 92 -16.58 18.10 -10.47
CA PHE A 92 -17.57 19.18 -10.59
C PHE A 92 -16.90 20.49 -11.01
N VAL A 93 -15.79 20.88 -10.37
CA VAL A 93 -15.05 22.12 -10.69
C VAL A 93 -14.45 22.07 -12.10
N ILE A 94 -13.92 20.91 -12.52
CA ILE A 94 -13.41 20.71 -13.88
C ILE A 94 -14.55 20.86 -14.90
N ALA A 95 -15.69 20.21 -14.67
CA ALA A 95 -16.87 20.35 -15.53
C ALA A 95 -17.32 21.81 -15.61
N TRP A 96 -17.43 22.51 -14.49
CA TRP A 96 -17.80 23.92 -14.47
C TRP A 96 -16.87 24.77 -15.32
N GLY A 97 -15.55 24.58 -15.18
CA GLY A 97 -14.56 25.28 -15.97
C GLY A 97 -14.63 24.97 -17.47
N MET A 98 -14.95 23.73 -17.84
CA MET A 98 -15.08 23.29 -19.23
C MET A 98 -16.37 23.76 -19.90
N TYR A 99 -17.48 23.79 -19.16
CA TYR A 99 -18.84 23.89 -19.70
C TYR A 99 -19.49 25.25 -19.54
N LYS A 100 -19.03 26.11 -18.62
CA LYS A 100 -19.67 27.40 -18.32
C LYS A 100 -19.83 28.33 -19.53
N ASP A 101 -18.91 28.29 -20.49
CA ASP A 101 -18.88 29.19 -21.66
C ASP A 101 -19.26 28.46 -22.97
N GLN A 102 -19.67 27.18 -22.91
CA GLN A 102 -19.96 26.40 -24.11
C GLN A 102 -21.41 26.60 -24.56
N ALA A 103 -21.60 26.97 -25.84
CA ALA A 103 -22.93 27.17 -26.42
C ALA A 103 -23.69 25.86 -26.68
N GLN A 104 -22.96 24.75 -26.87
CA GLN A 104 -23.54 23.45 -27.13
C GLN A 104 -22.80 22.35 -26.37
N ILE A 105 -23.54 21.66 -25.51
CA ILE A 105 -23.07 20.47 -24.79
C ILE A 105 -24.05 19.37 -25.09
N SER A 106 -23.58 18.28 -25.69
CA SER A 106 -24.44 17.18 -26.05
C SER A 106 -24.02 15.92 -25.31
N TRP A 107 -24.95 14.97 -25.18
CA TRP A 107 -24.65 13.70 -24.52
C TRP A 107 -23.68 12.82 -25.33
N TRP A 108 -23.87 12.73 -26.65
CA TRP A 108 -23.13 11.83 -27.57
C TRP A 108 -22.50 12.50 -28.78
N TYR A 109 -23.04 13.63 -29.24
CA TYR A 109 -22.63 14.26 -30.48
C TYR A 109 -21.42 15.18 -30.29
N PHE A 110 -20.61 15.27 -31.33
CA PHE A 110 -19.58 16.30 -31.42
C PHE A 110 -20.19 17.70 -31.48
N PRO A 111 -19.45 18.76 -31.07
CA PRO A 111 -18.02 18.77 -30.73
C PRO A 111 -17.69 18.44 -29.27
N CYS A 112 -18.64 18.56 -28.34
CA CYS A 112 -18.40 18.39 -26.90
C CYS A 112 -19.30 17.28 -26.31
N PRO A 113 -18.95 15.99 -26.51
CA PRO A 113 -19.72 14.89 -25.96
C PRO A 113 -19.42 14.70 -24.47
N LEU A 114 -20.45 14.86 -23.64
CA LEU A 114 -20.38 14.62 -22.20
C LEU A 114 -20.01 13.17 -21.88
N SER A 115 -20.51 12.20 -22.66
CA SER A 115 -20.18 10.78 -22.48
C SER A 115 -18.68 10.48 -22.68
N GLY A 116 -18.05 11.14 -23.65
CA GLY A 116 -16.60 10.99 -23.90
C GLY A 116 -15.77 11.50 -22.73
N ASP A 117 -16.18 12.61 -22.12
CA ASP A 117 -15.53 13.18 -20.95
C ASP A 117 -15.67 12.27 -19.71
N LEU A 118 -16.83 11.62 -19.52
CA LEU A 118 -17.01 10.59 -18.48
C LEU A 118 -16.11 9.36 -18.73
N ALA A 119 -15.98 8.93 -19.99
CA ALA A 119 -15.08 7.84 -20.35
C ALA A 119 -13.63 8.16 -19.97
N VAL A 120 -13.14 9.35 -20.36
CA VAL A 120 -11.79 9.82 -20.01
C VAL A 120 -11.60 9.94 -18.50
N THR A 121 -12.64 10.40 -17.79
CA THR A 121 -12.64 10.49 -16.33
C THR A 121 -12.35 9.13 -15.69
N ILE A 122 -12.96 8.03 -16.18
CA ILE A 122 -12.68 6.68 -15.66
C ILE A 122 -11.20 6.36 -15.71
N PHE A 123 -10.52 6.65 -16.81
CA PHE A 123 -9.10 6.34 -16.98
C PHE A 123 -8.19 7.23 -16.14
N ILE A 124 -8.38 8.55 -16.19
CA ILE A 124 -7.50 9.50 -15.48
C ILE A 124 -7.72 9.39 -13.98
N GLN A 125 -8.97 9.53 -13.54
CA GLN A 125 -9.30 9.42 -12.12
C GLN A 125 -8.95 8.04 -11.61
N GLY A 126 -9.29 6.99 -12.34
CA GLY A 126 -9.04 5.64 -11.89
C GLY A 126 -7.54 5.33 -11.74
N THR A 127 -6.71 5.81 -12.65
CA THR A 127 -5.26 5.67 -12.55
C THR A 127 -4.71 6.43 -11.34
N LEU A 128 -5.20 7.66 -11.08
CA LEU A 128 -4.79 8.45 -9.92
C LEU A 128 -5.26 7.81 -8.61
N THR A 129 -6.51 7.36 -8.52
CA THR A 129 -7.03 6.63 -7.35
C THR A 129 -6.19 5.38 -7.09
N TYR A 130 -5.86 4.63 -8.14
CA TYR A 130 -4.99 3.46 -8.03
C TYR A 130 -3.63 3.82 -7.44
N PHE A 131 -3.01 4.87 -7.97
CA PHE A 131 -1.70 5.37 -7.57
C PHE A 131 -1.68 5.85 -6.10
N PHE A 132 -2.59 6.75 -5.72
CA PHE A 132 -2.62 7.32 -4.38
C PHE A 132 -3.00 6.29 -3.31
N THR A 133 -4.01 5.45 -3.59
CA THR A 133 -4.46 4.41 -2.63
C THR A 133 -3.35 3.42 -2.34
N THR A 134 -2.64 2.99 -3.37
CA THR A 134 -1.47 2.12 -3.29
C THR A 134 -0.38 2.72 -2.39
N ILE A 135 0.00 3.98 -2.63
CA ILE A 135 1.07 4.65 -1.88
C ILE A 135 0.65 4.81 -0.42
N THR A 136 -0.54 5.34 -0.16
CA THR A 136 -1.04 5.59 1.19
C THR A 136 -1.13 4.29 2.00
N LEU A 137 -1.71 3.23 1.45
CA LEU A 137 -1.81 1.95 2.14
C LEU A 137 -0.44 1.32 2.41
N THR A 138 0.49 1.48 1.47
CA THR A 138 1.86 0.99 1.67
C THR A 138 2.55 1.76 2.79
N LEU A 139 2.40 3.09 2.82
CA LEU A 139 2.93 3.92 3.89
C LEU A 139 2.33 3.55 5.26
N ASP A 140 1.01 3.39 5.34
CA ASP A 140 0.35 3.00 6.58
C ASP A 140 0.78 1.60 7.04
N TYR A 141 0.96 0.67 6.09
CA TYR A 141 1.48 -0.66 6.36
C TYR A 141 2.90 -0.64 6.95
N TYR A 142 3.82 0.12 6.34
CA TYR A 142 5.21 0.24 6.83
C TYR A 142 5.32 1.06 8.11
N ALA A 143 4.42 2.02 8.33
CA ALA A 143 4.32 2.75 9.58
C ALA A 143 3.75 1.91 10.73
N GLN A 144 3.44 0.63 10.49
CA GLN A 144 2.75 -0.26 11.44
C GLN A 144 1.43 0.31 11.97
N ARG A 145 0.76 1.13 11.14
CA ARG A 145 -0.57 1.66 11.47
C ARG A 145 -1.63 0.59 11.22
N ARG A 146 -2.79 0.78 11.84
CA ARG A 146 -3.94 -0.09 11.64
C ARG A 146 -4.44 0.06 10.20
N VAL A 147 -4.32 -1.01 9.42
CA VAL A 147 -4.83 -1.07 8.05
C VAL A 147 -6.15 -1.85 8.08
N PRO A 148 -7.31 -1.16 8.07
CA PRO A 148 -8.59 -1.75 8.43
C PRO A 148 -9.06 -2.83 7.45
N TRP A 149 -8.56 -2.78 6.21
CA TRP A 149 -8.83 -3.74 5.15
C TRP A 149 -8.36 -5.17 5.47
N HIS A 150 -7.47 -5.39 6.45
CA HIS A 150 -7.13 -6.74 6.92
C HIS A 150 -8.31 -7.46 7.59
N ALA A 151 -9.28 -6.72 8.13
CA ALA A 151 -10.45 -7.30 8.75
C ALA A 151 -11.32 -8.05 7.72
N LEU A 152 -11.29 -7.59 6.47
CA LEU A 152 -11.92 -8.27 5.33
C LEU A 152 -11.00 -9.42 4.91
N HIS A 153 -11.20 -10.60 5.51
CA HIS A 153 -10.52 -11.82 5.10
C HIS A 153 -10.92 -12.16 3.66
N ILE A 154 -10.16 -11.67 2.69
CA ILE A 154 -10.36 -12.07 1.29
C ILE A 154 -9.83 -13.49 1.16
N PRO A 155 -10.67 -14.48 0.78
CA PRO A 155 -10.19 -15.83 0.56
C PRO A 155 -9.18 -15.82 -0.59
N LYS A 156 -7.97 -16.34 -0.34
CA LYS A 156 -6.88 -16.40 -1.34
C LYS A 156 -7.33 -17.02 -2.67
N GLN A 157 -8.23 -17.99 -2.59
CA GLN A 157 -8.84 -18.66 -3.73
C GLN A 157 -9.58 -17.70 -4.69
N LEU A 158 -10.12 -16.58 -4.20
CA LEU A 158 -10.81 -15.60 -5.03
C LEU A 158 -9.82 -14.78 -5.86
N ILE A 159 -8.65 -14.48 -5.30
CA ILE A 159 -7.61 -13.69 -5.96
C ILE A 159 -6.81 -14.55 -6.94
N GLU A 160 -6.47 -15.78 -6.55
CA GLU A 160 -5.76 -16.74 -7.41
C GLU A 160 -6.59 -17.18 -8.63
N ARG A 161 -7.93 -17.09 -8.54
CA ARG A 161 -8.84 -17.41 -9.66
C ARG A 161 -9.01 -16.28 -10.67
N ILE A 162 -8.58 -15.05 -10.37
CA ILE A 162 -8.65 -13.96 -11.34
C ILE A 162 -7.52 -14.18 -12.34
N PRO A 163 -7.79 -14.49 -13.62
CA PRO A 163 -6.79 -14.84 -14.63
C PRO A 163 -5.99 -13.63 -15.13
N LEU A 164 -5.97 -12.53 -14.36
CA LEU A 164 -5.18 -11.36 -14.67
C LEU A 164 -3.81 -11.55 -14.02
N PRO A 165 -2.71 -11.46 -14.78
CA PRO A 165 -1.39 -11.62 -14.22
C PRO A 165 -1.22 -10.61 -13.10
N ALA A 166 -1.04 -11.10 -11.87
CA ALA A 166 -0.78 -10.26 -10.71
C ALA A 166 0.30 -9.22 -11.06
N VAL A 167 1.34 -9.62 -11.81
CA VAL A 167 2.42 -8.77 -12.31
C VAL A 167 1.95 -7.50 -13.05
N ILE A 168 0.81 -7.48 -13.75
CA ILE A 168 0.33 -6.30 -14.49
C ILE A 168 -0.60 -5.43 -13.64
N LEU A 169 -1.33 -6.00 -12.68
CA LEU A 169 -2.17 -5.23 -11.77
C LEU A 169 -1.44 -4.78 -10.51
N LEU A 170 -0.21 -5.25 -10.27
CA LEU A 170 0.52 -5.04 -9.02
C LEU A 170 1.25 -3.70 -9.02
N PRO A 171 1.12 -2.90 -7.96
CA PRO A 171 1.90 -1.69 -7.86
C PRO A 171 3.37 -2.05 -7.66
N HIS A 172 4.20 -1.62 -8.60
CA HIS A 172 5.64 -1.78 -8.54
C HIS A 172 6.25 -0.75 -7.60
N ILE A 173 6.02 -0.91 -6.30
CA ILE A 173 6.70 -0.10 -5.30
C ILE A 173 8.10 -0.68 -5.11
N PRO A 174 9.17 0.11 -5.28
CA PRO A 174 10.53 -0.33 -5.03
C PRO A 174 10.74 -0.44 -3.52
N ILE A 175 10.30 -1.56 -2.95
CA ILE A 175 10.58 -1.92 -1.57
C ILE A 175 12.02 -2.46 -1.54
N PRO A 176 12.93 -1.90 -0.73
CA PRO A 176 14.28 -2.43 -0.62
C PRO A 176 14.25 -3.88 -0.14
N ALA A 177 15.03 -4.75 -0.78
CA ALA A 177 15.33 -6.05 -0.19
C ALA A 177 15.99 -5.81 1.18
N GLY A 178 15.50 -6.48 2.22
CA GLY A 178 16.08 -6.38 3.57
C GLY A 178 15.51 -5.31 4.50
N THR A 179 14.53 -4.48 4.12
CA THR A 179 13.94 -3.49 5.06
C THR A 179 13.28 -4.21 6.25
N ARG A 180 13.85 -4.08 7.44
CA ARG A 180 13.34 -4.74 8.66
C ARG A 180 12.07 -4.02 9.11
N LYS A 181 11.12 -4.75 9.71
CA LYS A 181 9.81 -4.21 10.14
C LYS A 181 9.95 -3.10 11.20
N ASP A 182 11.09 -3.09 11.85
CA ASP A 182 11.56 -2.29 12.97
C ASP A 182 12.30 -1.01 12.52
N GLU A 183 12.68 -0.90 11.25
CA GLU A 183 13.21 0.34 10.70
C GLU A 183 12.03 1.22 10.26
N LYS A 184 11.70 2.24 11.06
CA LYS A 184 10.69 3.24 10.69
C LYS A 184 11.13 3.94 9.40
N LEU A 185 10.66 3.47 8.25
CA LEU A 185 10.87 4.19 7.00
C LEU A 185 10.12 5.50 7.07
N GLY A 186 10.85 6.61 7.10
CA GLY A 186 10.24 7.94 7.00
C GLY A 186 9.42 8.03 5.72
N SER A 187 8.16 8.48 5.84
CA SER A 187 7.21 8.56 4.71
C SER A 187 7.78 9.32 3.51
N VAL A 188 8.58 10.35 3.78
CA VAL A 188 9.27 11.16 2.78
C VAL A 188 10.30 10.35 1.99
N GLY A 189 11.02 9.43 2.64
CA GLY A 189 12.02 8.59 2.00
C GLY A 189 11.42 7.58 1.02
N LEU A 190 10.28 6.97 1.40
CA LEU A 190 9.57 6.03 0.53
C LEU A 190 8.94 6.75 -0.67
N ILE A 191 8.28 7.89 -0.44
CA ILE A 191 7.73 8.71 -1.53
C ILE A 191 8.85 9.17 -2.47
N LYS A 192 9.97 9.69 -1.94
CA LYS A 192 11.12 10.12 -2.75
C LYS A 192 11.63 8.97 -3.62
N ARG A 193 11.85 7.78 -3.05
CA ARG A 193 12.33 6.61 -3.81
C ARG A 193 11.36 6.15 -4.88
N PHE A 194 10.06 6.15 -4.57
CA PHE A 194 9.02 5.81 -5.52
C PHE A 194 9.00 6.82 -6.69
N VAL A 195 9.00 8.11 -6.38
CA VAL A 195 8.99 9.21 -7.38
C VAL A 195 10.29 9.24 -8.20
N THR A 196 11.42 8.82 -7.63
CA THR A 196 12.72 8.80 -8.32
C THR A 196 12.88 7.57 -9.23
N SER A 197 11.97 6.58 -9.17
CA SER A 197 12.06 5.35 -9.97
C SER A 197 11.12 5.41 -11.18
N PRO A 198 11.61 5.76 -12.39
CA PRO A 198 10.76 5.92 -13.57
C PRO A 198 10.06 4.61 -13.98
N LYS A 199 10.74 3.47 -13.82
CA LYS A 199 10.16 2.14 -14.07
C LYS A 199 8.96 1.89 -13.15
N SER A 200 9.10 2.21 -11.86
CA SER A 200 8.04 2.03 -10.86
C SER A 200 6.81 2.87 -11.18
N ILE A 201 7.00 4.13 -11.55
CA ILE A 201 5.90 5.02 -11.96
C ILE A 201 5.23 4.49 -13.22
N LEU A 202 6.01 4.19 -14.27
CA LEU A 202 5.47 3.71 -15.55
C LEU A 202 4.61 2.46 -15.36
N PHE A 203 5.13 1.46 -14.63
CA PHE A 203 4.36 0.25 -14.36
C PHE A 203 3.13 0.53 -13.50
N THR A 204 3.23 1.37 -12.47
CA THR A 204 2.07 1.74 -11.63
C THR A 204 0.98 2.45 -12.43
N VAL A 205 1.36 3.35 -13.34
CA VAL A 205 0.44 4.04 -14.26
C VAL A 205 -0.21 3.04 -15.21
N LEU A 206 0.57 2.13 -15.79
CA LEU A 206 0.05 1.09 -16.69
C LEU A 206 -0.92 0.15 -15.96
N SER A 207 -0.60 -0.26 -14.73
CA SER A 207 -1.49 -1.04 -13.86
C SER A 207 -2.78 -0.29 -13.54
N GLY A 208 -2.67 1.01 -13.22
CA GLY A 208 -3.81 1.87 -12.97
C GLY A 208 -4.71 2.04 -14.19
N LEU A 209 -4.12 2.20 -15.39
CA LEU A 209 -4.86 2.27 -16.65
C LEU A 209 -5.56 0.95 -16.98
N LEU A 210 -4.89 -0.19 -16.80
CA LEU A 210 -5.52 -1.49 -17.03
C LEU A 210 -6.66 -1.75 -16.04
N ASN A 211 -6.46 -1.46 -14.76
CA ASN A 211 -7.51 -1.56 -13.75
C ASN A 211 -8.71 -0.65 -14.10
N SER A 212 -8.43 0.57 -14.58
CA SER A 212 -9.47 1.50 -15.02
C SER A 212 -10.18 1.02 -16.28
N ALA A 213 -9.49 0.31 -17.20
CA ALA A 213 -10.11 -0.32 -18.36
C ALA A 213 -11.10 -1.41 -17.96
N ILE A 214 -10.78 -2.22 -16.94
CA ILE A 214 -11.70 -3.23 -16.41
C ILE A 214 -12.94 -2.55 -15.80
N ILE A 215 -12.73 -1.52 -14.98
CA ILE A 215 -13.82 -0.74 -14.38
C ILE A 215 -14.66 -0.06 -15.47
N PHE A 216 -14.04 0.43 -16.54
CA PHE A 216 -14.71 1.04 -17.68
C PHE A 216 -15.75 0.10 -18.30
N PHE A 217 -15.40 -1.16 -18.57
CA PHE A 217 -16.34 -2.12 -19.16
C PHE A 217 -17.58 -2.40 -18.30
N VAL A 218 -17.54 -2.11 -17.00
CA VAL A 218 -18.69 -2.28 -16.09
C VAL A 218 -19.40 -0.95 -15.87
N VAL A 219 -18.67 0.07 -15.41
CA VAL A 219 -19.23 1.35 -14.97
C VAL A 219 -19.72 2.18 -16.15
N PHE A 220 -19.01 2.18 -17.28
CA PHE A 220 -19.38 3.01 -18.42
C PHE A 220 -20.71 2.58 -19.06
N PRO A 221 -20.94 1.29 -19.42
CA PRO A 221 -22.23 0.86 -19.96
C PRO A 221 -23.40 1.08 -18.99
N VAL A 222 -23.19 0.83 -17.69
CA VAL A 222 -24.21 1.08 -16.66
C VAL A 222 -24.55 2.57 -16.59
N SER A 223 -23.54 3.44 -16.67
CA SER A 223 -23.74 4.89 -16.68
C SER A 223 -24.51 5.34 -17.93
N ILE A 224 -24.15 4.82 -19.11
CA ILE A 224 -24.91 5.10 -20.34
C ILE A 224 -26.37 4.63 -20.23
N ALA A 225 -26.60 3.42 -19.70
CA ALA A 225 -27.94 2.86 -19.55
C ALA A 225 -28.84 3.68 -18.62
N ILE A 226 -28.27 4.26 -17.55
CA ILE A 226 -29.00 5.13 -16.62
C ILE A 226 -29.20 6.53 -17.19
N MET A 227 -28.16 7.10 -17.82
CA MET A 227 -28.14 8.50 -18.20
C MET A 227 -28.80 8.79 -19.54
N ALA A 228 -28.78 7.84 -20.49
CA ALA A 228 -29.43 8.03 -21.79
C ALA A 228 -30.94 8.28 -21.66
N PRO A 229 -31.71 7.56 -20.82
CA PRO A 229 -33.12 7.87 -20.56
C PRO A 229 -33.32 9.18 -19.78
N LEU A 230 -32.47 9.46 -18.78
CA LEU A 230 -32.61 10.65 -17.92
C LEU A 230 -32.38 11.97 -18.68
N ILE A 231 -31.42 11.98 -19.59
CA ILE A 231 -31.12 13.16 -20.42
C ILE A 231 -32.09 13.24 -21.61
N GLY A 232 -32.83 12.15 -21.90
CA GLY A 232 -34.09 12.19 -22.65
C GLY A 232 -33.98 12.74 -24.08
N GLY A 233 -32.87 12.49 -24.76
CA GLY A 233 -32.64 13.00 -26.12
C GLY A 233 -32.48 14.53 -26.19
N ARG A 234 -32.24 15.23 -25.07
CA ARG A 234 -31.85 16.65 -25.10
C ARG A 234 -30.55 16.78 -25.87
N GLU A 235 -30.64 17.37 -27.06
CA GLU A 235 -29.51 17.59 -27.95
C GLU A 235 -28.53 18.62 -27.37
N ASN A 236 -29.03 19.51 -26.50
CA ASN A 236 -28.23 20.53 -25.83
C ASN A 236 -28.57 20.65 -24.34
N VAL A 237 -27.58 20.44 -23.47
CA VAL A 237 -27.63 20.67 -22.03
C VAL A 237 -26.76 21.86 -21.59
N ALA A 238 -26.31 22.69 -22.54
CA ALA A 238 -25.61 23.93 -22.26
C ALA A 238 -26.40 24.86 -21.33
N HIS A 239 -25.66 25.67 -20.56
CA HIS A 239 -26.21 26.64 -19.60
C HIS A 239 -27.12 26.06 -18.50
N THR A 240 -27.09 24.74 -18.31
CA THR A 240 -27.72 24.07 -17.16
C THR A 240 -26.66 23.54 -16.22
N TRP A 241 -27.01 23.30 -14.96
CA TRP A 241 -26.11 22.71 -13.95
C TRP A 241 -25.95 21.19 -14.08
N TRP A 242 -26.59 20.59 -15.09
CA TRP A 242 -26.61 19.15 -15.32
C TRP A 242 -25.22 18.58 -15.60
N PRO A 243 -24.41 19.14 -16.53
CA PRO A 243 -23.07 18.62 -16.80
C PRO A 243 -22.16 18.60 -15.57
N GLU A 244 -22.20 19.65 -14.75
CA GLU A 244 -21.38 19.79 -13.55
C GLU A 244 -21.80 18.79 -12.47
N ALA A 245 -23.09 18.75 -12.14
CA ALA A 245 -23.59 17.81 -11.14
C ALA A 245 -23.40 16.36 -11.56
N LEU A 246 -23.63 16.04 -12.84
CA LEU A 246 -23.41 14.71 -13.39
C LEU A 246 -21.96 14.29 -13.25
N LYS A 247 -21.01 15.14 -13.66
CA LYS A 247 -19.58 14.82 -13.54
C LYS A 247 -19.15 14.71 -12.08
N GLY A 248 -19.68 15.55 -11.19
CA GLY A 248 -19.40 15.49 -9.76
C GLY A 248 -19.90 14.19 -9.11
N VAL A 249 -21.17 13.83 -9.35
CA VAL A 249 -21.77 12.58 -8.85
C VAL A 249 -21.06 11.37 -9.44
N PHE A 250 -20.76 11.40 -10.74
CA PHE A 250 -20.03 10.34 -11.41
C PHE A 250 -18.65 10.11 -10.80
N GLY A 251 -17.86 11.19 -10.61
CA GLY A 251 -16.55 11.12 -9.99
C GLY A 251 -16.61 10.58 -8.55
N PHE A 252 -17.62 11.00 -7.77
CA PHE A 252 -17.87 10.49 -6.43
C PHE A 252 -18.14 8.98 -6.43
N LEU A 253 -19.13 8.53 -7.21
CA LEU A 253 -19.53 7.12 -7.25
C LEU A 253 -18.41 6.22 -7.79
N LEU A 254 -17.70 6.68 -8.83
CA LEU A 254 -16.57 5.98 -9.41
C LEU A 254 -15.49 5.74 -8.34
N ASN A 255 -15.12 6.76 -7.57
CA ASN A 255 -14.11 6.60 -6.52
C ASN A 255 -14.63 5.75 -5.34
N MET A 256 -15.92 5.83 -5.03
CA MET A 256 -16.55 5.04 -3.97
C MET A 256 -16.49 3.54 -4.28
N VAL A 257 -16.56 3.15 -5.55
CA VAL A 257 -16.39 1.75 -5.98
C VAL A 257 -14.91 1.40 -6.12
N GLN A 258 -14.11 2.29 -6.71
CA GLN A 258 -12.75 1.99 -7.08
C GLN A 258 -11.78 1.96 -5.88
N ALA A 259 -11.88 2.90 -4.94
CA ALA A 259 -10.96 2.98 -3.81
C ALA A 259 -11.00 1.71 -2.94
N PRO A 260 -12.16 1.11 -2.61
CA PRO A 260 -12.22 -0.19 -1.93
C PRO A 260 -11.58 -1.32 -2.71
N ILE A 261 -11.85 -1.42 -4.02
CA ILE A 261 -11.28 -2.48 -4.88
C ILE A 261 -9.75 -2.39 -4.89
N VAL A 262 -9.21 -1.20 -5.10
CA VAL A 262 -7.75 -0.98 -5.07
C VAL A 262 -7.19 -1.26 -3.68
N SER A 263 -7.91 -0.89 -2.62
CA SER A 263 -7.44 -1.10 -1.24
C SER A 263 -7.32 -2.57 -0.90
N LEU A 264 -8.33 -3.36 -1.25
CA LEU A 264 -8.34 -4.81 -1.11
C LEU A 264 -7.17 -5.45 -1.85
N TYR A 265 -6.95 -5.01 -3.08
CA TYR A 265 -5.87 -5.49 -3.92
C TYR A 265 -4.48 -5.16 -3.35
N ALA A 266 -4.25 -3.91 -2.96
CA ALA A 266 -2.98 -3.45 -2.38
C ALA A 266 -2.65 -4.19 -1.07
N VAL A 267 -3.65 -4.42 -0.21
CA VAL A 267 -3.48 -5.15 1.05
C VAL A 267 -3.14 -6.62 0.79
N SER A 268 -3.83 -7.28 -0.14
CA SER A 268 -3.51 -8.66 -0.50
C SER A 268 -2.06 -8.80 -0.97
N MET A 269 -1.57 -7.88 -1.80
CA MET A 269 -0.17 -7.87 -2.22
C MET A 269 0.78 -7.76 -1.03
N LEU A 270 0.51 -6.81 -0.12
CA LEU A 270 1.38 -6.57 1.02
C LEU A 270 1.44 -7.80 1.93
N CYS A 271 0.35 -8.57 2.05
CA CYS A 271 0.35 -9.86 2.71
C CYS A 271 1.21 -10.91 1.99
N ASP A 272 1.13 -11.04 0.67
CA ASP A 272 1.86 -12.07 -0.08
C ASP A 272 3.37 -11.79 -0.14
N LYS A 273 3.79 -10.54 -0.39
CA LYS A 273 5.22 -10.16 -0.36
C LYS A 273 5.87 -10.46 1.00
N GLN A 274 5.10 -10.41 2.08
CA GLN A 274 5.58 -10.81 3.40
C GLN A 274 5.77 -12.31 3.52
N VAL A 275 4.87 -13.11 2.94
CA VAL A 275 5.01 -14.58 2.91
C VAL A 275 6.27 -14.96 2.15
N ASP A 276 6.52 -14.34 1.00
CA ASP A 276 7.70 -14.66 0.17
C ASP A 276 9.01 -14.26 0.87
N LYS A 277 9.07 -13.06 1.46
CA LYS A 277 10.23 -12.62 2.25
C LYS A 277 10.48 -13.52 3.47
N ARG A 278 9.42 -14.03 4.10
CA ARG A 278 9.53 -14.99 5.21
C ARG A 278 10.08 -16.33 4.71
N ARG A 279 9.61 -16.83 3.56
CA ARG A 279 10.13 -18.06 2.94
C ARG A 279 11.61 -17.93 2.60
N SER A 280 12.03 -16.82 1.98
CA SER A 280 13.44 -16.62 1.62
C SER A 280 14.36 -16.53 2.83
N LEU A 281 13.92 -15.89 3.93
CA LEU A 281 14.69 -15.86 5.18
C LEU A 281 14.83 -17.26 5.77
N ILE A 282 13.74 -18.04 5.87
CA ILE A 282 13.78 -19.41 6.38
C ILE A 282 14.74 -20.28 5.54
N THR A 283 14.70 -20.18 4.21
CA THR A 283 15.61 -20.91 3.33
C THR A 283 17.07 -20.49 3.54
N SER A 284 17.34 -19.19 3.73
CA SER A 284 18.70 -18.70 3.99
C SER A 284 19.24 -19.10 5.37
N TYR A 285 18.38 -19.17 6.40
CA TYR A 285 18.80 -19.66 7.72
C TYR A 285 19.04 -21.17 7.69
N ALA A 286 18.21 -21.92 6.97
CA ALA A 286 18.36 -23.37 6.80
C ALA A 286 19.61 -23.75 5.97
N SER A 287 20.05 -22.91 5.03
CA SER A 287 21.26 -23.15 4.24
C SER A 287 22.56 -22.77 4.95
N ASN A 288 22.50 -21.89 5.96
CA ASN A 288 23.68 -21.36 6.67
C ASN A 288 23.96 -22.07 8.00
N THR A 289 23.13 -23.01 8.43
CA THR A 289 23.49 -23.91 9.53
C THR A 289 24.62 -24.83 9.07
N PRO A 290 25.83 -24.76 9.67
CA PRO A 290 26.93 -25.63 9.31
C PRO A 290 26.48 -27.07 9.55
N ILE A 291 26.55 -27.89 8.49
CA ILE A 291 26.43 -29.33 8.63
C ILE A 291 27.65 -29.73 9.45
N ILE A 292 27.46 -29.95 10.74
CA ILE A 292 28.48 -30.60 11.57
C ILE A 292 28.51 -32.04 11.05
N GLU A 293 29.31 -32.27 10.02
CA GLU A 293 29.71 -33.61 9.61
C GLU A 293 30.36 -34.23 10.84
N SER A 294 29.66 -35.18 11.46
CA SER A 294 30.26 -36.00 12.51
C SER A 294 31.35 -36.82 11.84
N GLU A 295 32.59 -36.37 11.99
CA GLU A 295 33.78 -37.14 11.63
C GLU A 295 33.67 -38.49 12.36
N LYS A 296 33.53 -39.56 11.57
CA LYS A 296 33.46 -40.95 12.05
C LYS A 296 34.85 -41.49 12.30
#